data_AF-A0A0F9SYR9-F1
#
_entry.id   AF-A0A0F9SYR9-F1
#
_cell.length_a   1.000
_cell.length_b   1.000
_cell.length_c   1.000
_cell.angle_alpha   90.00
_cell.angle_beta   90.00
_cell.angle_gamma   90.00
#
_symmetry.space_group_name_H-M   'P 1'
#
loop_
_entity.id
_entity.type
_entity.pdbx_description
1 polymer ?
#
loop_
_entity_poly.entity_id
_entity_poly.type
_entity_poly.pdbx_seq_one_letter_code
_entity_poly.pdbx_strand_id
1 'polypeptide(L)'
;MSYKGLPYRGPYAGIIDSPGPNNPPNAFDDVLNFFCRKSRIQSRPKFNNFGATPDNAIIRNMLSFSDLLNNIHTLVLSTKNAYFLTSGPTYNLLTYPGGVTDLSGTALPYGTTRIINRVYFANGSVAGLYADGESSVKAAGDIPGSFRFAITLASHVVTAYTTEPAPGTDTSQQFPRRVRWSASGLPDDWTGFSSGFNDLEEVPDEITGLAALGRNGFIFRTNGITVMYPTGIGAIPFRFEHFSYSDRGVGNVHPYSLAVYGDLAVFVANDDIYYLTGGTLVRIAGNSKKKIFADLDQASGDQIVGFIIPKMGAGFDFLSYWLSIPGKDVTWVYHYDEKSWVRVTSAAGRLTFCNTVTVS
;
A
#
# COMPACT_ATOMS: atom_id res chain seq x y z
N MET A 1 0.64 30.53 17.64
CA MET A 1 1.93 30.36 18.36
C MET A 1 3.02 30.99 17.52
N SER A 2 3.77 31.95 18.10
CA SER A 2 4.83 32.70 17.41
C SER A 2 6.11 31.86 17.31
N TYR A 3 6.66 31.74 16.10
CA TYR A 3 7.91 31.03 15.81
C TYR A 3 9.08 31.87 16.33
N LYS A 4 9.76 31.38 17.37
CA LYS A 4 10.99 31.98 17.89
C LYS A 4 12.17 31.13 17.43
N GLY A 5 12.75 31.49 16.29
CA GLY A 5 13.99 30.88 15.81
C GLY A 5 15.14 31.26 16.75
N LEU A 6 15.67 30.30 17.50
CA LEU A 6 16.89 30.49 18.26
C LEU A 6 18.10 30.17 17.36
N PRO A 7 19.13 31.02 17.32
CA PRO A 7 20.37 30.71 16.61
C PRO A 7 21.06 29.52 17.30
N TYR A 8 21.13 28.40 16.59
CA TYR A 8 21.69 27.15 17.10
C TYR A 8 23.22 27.22 17.06
N ARG A 9 23.89 27.17 18.21
CA ARG A 9 25.31 26.84 18.34
C ARG A 9 25.45 25.33 18.56
N GLY A 10 25.24 24.57 17.47
CA GLY A 10 25.38 23.10 17.43
C GLY A 10 26.82 22.63 17.16
N PRO A 11 27.10 21.32 17.29
CA PRO A 11 28.41 20.77 17.63
C PRO A 11 29.47 21.01 16.56
N TYR A 12 30.72 21.20 17.02
CA TYR A 12 31.93 21.52 16.25
C TYR A 12 32.26 20.62 15.05
N ALA A 13 31.51 19.54 14.82
CA ALA A 13 31.73 18.58 13.72
C ALA A 13 30.68 18.65 12.58
N GLY A 14 29.66 19.52 12.68
CA GLY A 14 28.66 19.70 11.63
C GLY A 14 27.68 18.54 11.44
N ILE A 15 26.71 18.73 10.54
CA ILE A 15 25.79 17.68 10.05
C ILE A 15 26.37 17.20 8.71
N ILE A 16 26.68 15.92 8.61
CA ILE A 16 27.26 15.34 7.39
C ILE A 16 26.12 14.98 6.43
N ASP A 17 25.97 15.77 5.36
CA ASP A 17 24.94 15.66 4.29
C ASP A 17 25.20 14.50 3.29
N SER A 18 26.31 13.76 3.47
CA SER A 18 26.62 12.54 2.72
C SER A 18 27.64 11.72 3.49
N PRO A 19 27.23 10.64 4.19
CA PRO A 19 28.16 9.85 4.95
C PRO A 19 29.11 9.16 3.97
N GLY A 20 30.39 9.55 4.00
CA GLY A 20 31.45 8.76 3.39
C GLY A 20 31.47 7.35 4.00
N PRO A 21 32.16 6.38 3.38
CA PRO A 21 32.21 5.01 3.87
C PRO A 21 32.79 4.86 5.29
N ASN A 22 33.40 5.92 5.84
CA ASN A 22 34.05 5.94 7.15
C ASN A 22 33.36 6.96 8.08
N ASN A 23 32.07 6.77 8.39
CA ASN A 23 31.50 7.46 9.54
C ASN A 23 32.13 6.90 10.82
N PRO A 24 32.56 7.74 11.77
CA PRO A 24 33.00 7.25 13.07
C PRO A 24 31.84 6.48 13.74
N PRO A 25 32.13 5.47 14.57
CA PRO A 25 31.10 4.65 15.24
C PRO A 25 30.08 5.46 16.07
N ASN A 26 30.39 6.74 16.32
CA ASN A 26 29.64 7.67 17.16
C ASN A 26 28.94 8.76 16.34
N ALA A 27 28.96 8.69 15.00
CA ALA A 27 28.25 9.64 14.15
C ALA A 27 26.74 9.38 14.25
N PHE A 28 25.99 10.43 14.60
CA PHE A 28 24.53 10.36 14.62
C PHE A 28 23.99 10.45 13.20
N ASP A 29 23.46 9.34 12.70
CA ASP A 29 22.71 9.25 11.47
C ASP A 29 21.22 9.62 11.65
N ASP A 30 20.73 9.67 12.90
CA ASP A 30 19.37 10.09 13.23
C ASP A 30 19.23 10.50 14.72
N VAL A 31 18.36 11.45 15.04
CA VAL A 31 18.04 11.83 16.43
C VAL A 31 16.59 11.43 16.69
N LEU A 32 16.32 10.68 17.77
CA LEU A 32 15.01 10.06 18.04
C LEU A 32 13.80 10.98 17.83
N ASN A 33 13.95 12.29 18.10
CA ASN A 33 12.89 13.30 18.05
C ASN A 33 13.06 14.34 16.94
N PHE A 34 14.10 14.26 16.11
CA PHE A 34 14.35 15.26 15.06
C PHE A 34 14.67 14.60 13.73
N PHE A 35 14.16 15.18 12.65
CA PHE A 35 14.64 14.97 11.29
C PHE A 35 15.73 15.99 11.00
N CYS A 36 16.95 15.50 10.78
CA CYS A 36 18.03 16.28 10.22
C CYS A 36 17.93 16.24 8.70
N ARG A 37 17.71 17.39 8.07
CA ARG A 37 17.61 17.57 6.62
C ARG A 37 18.66 18.58 6.17
N LYS A 38 18.89 18.69 4.86
CA LYS A 38 19.83 19.67 4.33
C LYS A 38 19.42 21.09 4.77
N SER A 39 20.29 21.74 5.53
CA SER A 39 20.10 23.10 6.07
C SER A 39 18.93 23.28 7.04
N ARG A 40 18.33 22.21 7.59
CA ARG A 40 17.26 22.33 8.60
C ARG A 40 17.19 21.15 9.57
N ILE A 41 16.87 21.42 10.82
CA ILE A 41 16.48 20.40 11.80
C ILE A 41 15.01 20.64 12.14
N GLN A 42 14.19 19.60 12.04
CA GLN A 42 12.76 19.68 12.34
C GLN A 42 12.40 18.64 13.40
N SER A 43 11.62 19.01 14.42
CA SER A 43 11.06 18.03 15.36
C SER A 43 10.14 17.07 14.62
N ARG A 44 10.25 15.75 14.83
CA ARG A 44 9.40 14.76 14.15
C ARG A 44 7.91 15.08 14.33
N PRO A 45 7.06 14.78 13.33
CA PRO A 45 5.63 14.92 13.49
C PRO A 45 5.17 14.14 14.72
N LYS A 46 4.29 14.74 15.53
CA LYS A 46 3.59 13.97 16.55
C LYS A 46 2.61 13.07 15.82
N PHE A 47 2.88 11.78 15.84
CA PHE A 47 1.93 10.80 15.33
C PHE A 47 0.78 10.66 16.30
N ASN A 48 -0.44 10.57 15.77
CA ASN A 48 -1.60 10.26 16.59
C ASN A 48 -1.45 8.82 17.06
N ASN A 49 -1.33 8.63 18.37
CA ASN A 49 -1.38 7.29 18.94
C ASN A 49 -2.84 6.86 18.96
N PHE A 50 -3.19 5.91 18.10
CA PHE A 50 -4.50 5.27 18.19
C PHE A 50 -4.47 4.32 19.38
N GLY A 51 -5.55 4.31 20.17
CA GLY A 51 -5.73 3.25 21.17
C GLY A 51 -5.67 1.88 20.48
N ALA A 52 -5.30 0.84 21.25
CA ALA A 52 -5.45 -0.53 20.78
C ALA A 52 -6.90 -0.73 20.30
N THR A 53 -7.07 -1.49 19.21
CA THR A 53 -8.41 -1.84 18.74
C THR A 53 -9.15 -2.60 19.85
N PRO A 54 -10.50 -2.55 19.91
CA PRO A 54 -11.26 -3.23 20.96
C PRO A 54 -11.01 -4.74 21.04
N ASP A 55 -10.59 -5.35 19.94
CA ASP A 55 -10.27 -6.78 19.82
C ASP A 55 -8.78 -7.10 20.00
N ASN A 56 -7.94 -6.10 20.33
CA ASN A 56 -6.47 -6.18 20.39
C ASN A 56 -5.84 -6.76 19.10
N ALA A 57 -6.54 -6.67 17.97
CA ALA A 57 -6.06 -7.12 16.69
C ALA A 57 -5.11 -6.11 16.06
N ILE A 58 -4.14 -6.63 15.30
CA ILE A 58 -3.22 -5.78 14.54
C ILE A 58 -4.03 -5.09 13.44
N ILE A 59 -4.00 -3.75 13.40
CA ILE A 59 -4.52 -2.98 12.26
C ILE A 59 -3.73 -3.40 11.02
N ARG A 60 -4.35 -3.49 9.86
CA ARG A 60 -3.72 -3.88 8.59
C ARG A 60 -3.92 -2.85 7.49
N ASN A 61 -4.98 -2.07 7.54
CA ASN A 61 -5.19 -0.97 6.63
C ASN A 61 -6.05 0.10 7.32
N MET A 62 -5.87 1.36 6.93
CA MET A 62 -6.74 2.44 7.33
C MET A 62 -6.79 3.46 6.21
N LEU A 63 -8.00 3.88 5.85
CA LEU A 63 -8.21 4.69 4.67
C LEU A 63 -9.51 5.52 4.79
N SER A 64 -9.47 6.77 4.32
CA SER A 64 -10.64 7.67 4.40
C SER A 64 -11.32 7.85 3.05
N PHE A 65 -12.65 7.80 2.99
CA PHE A 65 -13.46 7.97 1.77
C PHE A 65 -14.73 8.77 2.05
N SER A 66 -15.35 9.35 1.02
CA SER A 66 -16.64 10.03 1.11
C SER A 66 -17.77 9.09 0.70
N ASP A 67 -18.87 9.06 1.46
CA ASP A 67 -20.09 8.35 1.08
C ASP A 67 -20.92 9.12 0.04
N LEU A 68 -22.09 8.59 -0.31
CA LEU A 68 -23.03 9.22 -1.26
C LEU A 68 -23.55 10.60 -0.79
N LEU A 69 -23.54 10.85 0.52
CA LEU A 69 -23.97 12.10 1.13
C LEU A 69 -22.81 13.07 1.37
N ASN A 70 -21.60 12.73 0.89
CA ASN A 70 -20.34 13.45 1.11
C ASN A 70 -19.85 13.47 2.57
N ASN A 71 -20.32 12.56 3.43
CA ASN A 71 -19.71 12.39 4.75
C ASN A 71 -18.38 11.66 4.61
N ILE A 72 -17.37 12.12 5.33
CA ILE A 72 -16.05 11.48 5.34
C ILE A 72 -16.03 10.39 6.39
N HIS A 73 -15.75 9.16 5.95
CA HIS A 73 -15.58 7.99 6.79
C HIS A 73 -14.12 7.58 6.80
N THR A 74 -13.62 7.10 7.94
CA THR A 74 -12.30 6.47 8.03
C THR A 74 -12.47 5.00 8.39
N LEU A 75 -12.32 4.14 7.38
CA LEU A 75 -12.35 2.68 7.52
C LEU A 75 -11.03 2.19 8.08
N VAL A 76 -11.10 1.35 9.11
CA VAL A 76 -9.97 0.64 9.69
C VAL A 76 -10.20 -0.85 9.54
N LEU A 77 -9.27 -1.54 8.91
CA LEU A 77 -9.29 -2.98 8.72
C LEU A 77 -8.21 -3.60 9.62
N SER A 78 -8.62 -4.39 10.60
CA SER A 78 -7.72 -5.19 11.44
C SER A 78 -7.59 -6.61 10.90
N THR A 79 -6.74 -7.42 11.54
CA THR A 79 -6.64 -8.86 11.23
C THR A 79 -7.91 -9.66 11.54
N LYS A 80 -8.84 -9.09 12.31
CA LYS A 80 -10.09 -9.76 12.68
C LYS A 80 -11.32 -8.97 12.27
N ASN A 81 -11.29 -7.64 12.29
CA ASN A 81 -12.49 -6.84 12.17
C ASN A 81 -12.35 -5.57 11.33
N ALA A 82 -13.47 -5.08 10.80
CA ALA A 82 -13.60 -3.76 10.21
C ALA A 82 -14.27 -2.78 11.18
N TYR A 83 -13.77 -1.54 11.21
CA TYR A 83 -14.27 -0.46 12.06
C TYR A 83 -14.39 0.84 11.28
N PHE A 84 -15.29 1.72 11.71
CA PHE A 84 -15.19 3.15 11.43
C PHE A 84 -14.63 3.92 12.63
N LEU A 85 -13.69 4.82 12.37
CA LEU A 85 -13.24 5.82 13.34
C LEU A 85 -14.21 7.00 13.35
N THR A 86 -14.73 7.35 14.53
CA THR A 86 -15.50 8.58 14.77
C THR A 86 -14.65 9.65 15.45
N SER A 87 -15.24 10.84 15.67
CA SER A 87 -14.60 11.93 16.40
C SER A 87 -14.23 11.50 17.82
N GLY A 88 -12.95 11.70 18.18
CA GLY A 88 -12.32 11.07 19.35
C GLY A 88 -12.08 9.59 19.08
N PRO A 89 -10.82 9.10 19.03
CA PRO A 89 -10.35 7.87 18.37
C PRO A 89 -11.04 6.57 18.83
N THR A 90 -12.32 6.45 18.48
CA THR A 90 -13.25 5.44 18.95
C THR A 90 -13.55 4.55 17.77
N TYR A 91 -13.39 3.25 17.98
CA TYR A 91 -13.62 2.22 16.96
C TYR A 91 -15.06 1.75 17.03
N ASN A 92 -15.82 2.01 15.97
CA ASN A 92 -17.19 1.51 15.82
C ASN A 92 -17.14 0.24 14.97
N LEU A 93 -17.41 -0.91 15.59
CA LEU A 93 -17.39 -2.20 14.90
C LEU A 93 -18.48 -2.24 13.82
N LEU A 94 -18.10 -2.65 12.61
CA LEU A 94 -19.05 -2.86 11.53
C LEU A 94 -19.63 -4.27 11.60
N THR A 95 -20.94 -4.39 11.34
CA THR A 95 -21.59 -5.69 11.23
C THR A 95 -21.34 -6.33 9.87
N TYR A 96 -21.34 -7.66 9.82
CA TYR A 96 -21.04 -8.43 8.62
C TYR A 96 -22.31 -8.98 7.95
N PRO A 97 -22.27 -9.24 6.62
CA PRO A 97 -23.32 -9.97 5.95
C PRO A 97 -23.37 -11.43 6.42
N GLY A 98 -24.52 -12.08 6.27
CA GLY A 98 -24.72 -13.46 6.72
C GLY A 98 -23.65 -14.42 6.18
N GLY A 99 -23.09 -15.25 7.06
CA GLY A 99 -22.04 -16.22 6.73
C GLY A 99 -20.61 -15.73 6.94
N VAL A 100 -20.39 -14.43 7.11
CA VAL A 100 -19.09 -13.86 7.52
C VAL A 100 -19.20 -13.41 8.97
N THR A 101 -18.38 -13.96 9.86
CA THR A 101 -18.37 -13.59 11.28
C THR A 101 -17.22 -12.66 11.65
N ASP A 102 -16.13 -12.73 10.90
CA ASP A 102 -14.94 -11.91 11.05
C ASP A 102 -14.14 -11.90 9.74
N LEU A 103 -13.04 -11.14 9.74
CA LEU A 103 -12.06 -11.07 8.64
C LEU A 103 -10.83 -11.95 8.91
N SER A 104 -10.92 -12.87 9.88
CA SER A 104 -9.80 -13.71 10.26
C SER A 104 -9.48 -14.74 9.16
N GLY A 105 -8.24 -15.22 9.14
CA GLY A 105 -7.79 -16.26 8.22
C GLY A 105 -6.32 -16.08 7.83
N THR A 106 -6.01 -15.00 7.13
CA THR A 106 -4.67 -14.73 6.60
C THR A 106 -4.04 -13.53 7.29
N ALA A 107 -2.75 -13.63 7.62
CA ALA A 107 -1.96 -12.53 8.15
C ALA A 107 -1.58 -11.46 7.09
N LEU A 108 -2.15 -11.55 5.89
CA LEU A 108 -1.83 -10.72 4.74
C LEU A 108 -2.52 -9.34 4.80
N PRO A 109 -1.87 -8.26 4.31
CA PRO A 109 -2.54 -6.98 4.06
C PRO A 109 -3.72 -7.09 3.11
N TYR A 110 -4.69 -6.19 3.26
CA TYR A 110 -5.87 -6.11 2.40
C TYR A 110 -5.54 -5.49 1.04
N GLY A 111 -5.98 -6.14 -0.04
CA GLY A 111 -6.19 -5.47 -1.32
C GLY A 111 -7.40 -4.56 -1.19
N THR A 112 -7.25 -3.28 -1.54
CA THR A 112 -8.33 -2.30 -1.40
C THR A 112 -8.44 -1.42 -2.63
N THR A 113 -9.66 -1.14 -3.08
CA THR A 113 -9.90 -0.12 -4.11
C THR A 113 -11.13 0.71 -3.81
N ARG A 114 -11.26 1.85 -4.49
CA ARG A 114 -12.38 2.79 -4.31
C ARG A 114 -13.06 3.10 -5.63
N ILE A 115 -14.38 3.04 -5.63
CA ILE A 115 -15.22 3.40 -6.77
C ILE A 115 -16.63 3.72 -6.27
N ILE A 116 -17.29 4.71 -6.87
CA ILE A 116 -18.69 5.10 -6.58
C ILE A 116 -18.95 5.22 -5.07
N ASN A 117 -18.15 6.00 -4.36
CA ASN A 117 -18.31 6.27 -2.91
C ASN A 117 -18.23 5.03 -2.00
N ARG A 118 -17.62 3.94 -2.50
CA ARG A 118 -17.43 2.69 -1.76
C ARG A 118 -15.97 2.29 -1.74
N VAL A 119 -15.61 1.54 -0.71
CA VAL A 119 -14.31 0.88 -0.57
C VAL A 119 -14.52 -0.61 -0.66
N TYR A 120 -13.94 -1.24 -1.69
CA TYR A 120 -13.90 -2.69 -1.85
C TYR A 120 -12.62 -3.22 -1.22
N PHE A 121 -12.72 -4.34 -0.51
CA PHE A 121 -11.56 -4.94 0.14
C PHE A 121 -11.69 -6.46 0.29
N ALA A 122 -10.54 -7.13 0.29
CA ALA A 122 -10.37 -8.52 0.65
C ALA A 122 -8.92 -8.77 1.09
N ASN A 123 -8.67 -9.84 1.84
CA ASN A 123 -7.35 -10.26 2.29
C ASN A 123 -6.97 -11.66 1.78
N GLY A 124 -7.77 -12.28 0.91
CA GLY A 124 -7.60 -13.66 0.48
C GLY A 124 -8.31 -14.70 1.36
N SER A 125 -8.86 -14.32 2.52
CA SER A 125 -9.57 -15.24 3.44
C SER A 125 -11.08 -15.17 3.34
N VAL A 126 -11.62 -13.98 3.08
CA VAL A 126 -13.05 -13.75 2.94
C VAL A 126 -13.37 -13.37 1.49
N ALA A 127 -14.59 -13.65 1.04
CA ALA A 127 -15.09 -13.12 -0.23
C ALA A 127 -14.95 -11.59 -0.26
N GLY A 128 -14.92 -10.99 -1.46
CA GLY A 128 -14.88 -9.54 -1.60
C GLY A 128 -16.02 -8.85 -0.85
N LEU A 129 -15.67 -7.89 0.00
CA LEU A 129 -16.61 -7.07 0.75
C LEU A 129 -16.45 -5.61 0.32
N TYR A 130 -17.45 -4.79 0.66
CA TYR A 130 -17.31 -3.35 0.59
C TYR A 130 -17.91 -2.62 1.80
N ALA A 131 -17.42 -1.41 2.02
CA ALA A 131 -17.99 -0.43 2.95
C ALA A 131 -18.42 0.82 2.17
N ASP A 132 -19.57 1.37 2.52
CA ASP A 132 -20.20 2.51 1.83
C ASP A 132 -20.57 3.68 2.77
N GLY A 133 -20.18 3.58 4.05
CA GLY A 133 -20.45 4.59 5.08
C GLY A 133 -21.57 4.19 6.05
N GLU A 134 -22.29 3.09 5.77
CA GLU A 134 -23.24 2.51 6.72
C GLU A 134 -22.56 1.69 7.83
N SER A 135 -23.26 1.42 8.93
CA SER A 135 -22.74 0.66 10.09
C SER A 135 -22.53 -0.85 9.83
N SER A 136 -22.54 -1.27 8.56
CA SER A 136 -22.34 -2.66 8.14
C SER A 136 -21.44 -2.71 6.91
N VAL A 137 -20.63 -3.76 6.82
CA VAL A 137 -19.97 -4.15 5.56
C VAL A 137 -20.94 -5.02 4.75
N LYS A 138 -20.83 -4.97 3.43
CA LYS A 138 -21.73 -5.65 2.50
C LYS A 138 -20.94 -6.58 1.60
N ALA A 139 -21.59 -7.66 1.12
CA ALA A 139 -21.00 -8.52 0.11
C ALA A 139 -20.89 -7.77 -1.22
N ALA A 140 -19.75 -7.88 -1.91
CA ALA A 140 -19.51 -7.19 -3.19
C ALA A 140 -20.21 -7.91 -4.36
N GLY A 141 -21.56 -7.93 -4.33
CA GLY A 141 -22.39 -8.47 -5.39
C GLY A 141 -22.13 -9.93 -5.70
N ASP A 142 -21.96 -10.24 -6.98
CA ASP A 142 -21.64 -11.58 -7.51
C ASP A 142 -20.13 -11.81 -7.67
N ILE A 143 -19.29 -11.14 -6.88
CA ILE A 143 -17.84 -11.36 -6.92
C ILE A 143 -17.52 -12.86 -6.75
N PRO A 144 -16.76 -13.48 -7.67
CA PRO A 144 -16.59 -14.94 -7.67
C PRO A 144 -15.82 -15.51 -6.48
N GLY A 145 -15.14 -14.67 -5.69
CA GLY A 145 -14.39 -15.12 -4.53
C GLY A 145 -13.60 -14.01 -3.84
N SER A 146 -12.37 -14.34 -3.44
CA SER A 146 -11.45 -13.42 -2.77
C SER A 146 -10.33 -12.95 -3.68
N PHE A 147 -9.60 -11.90 -3.27
CA PHE A 147 -8.47 -11.34 -4.00
C PHE A 147 -7.40 -10.79 -3.04
N ARG A 148 -6.15 -10.72 -3.51
CA ARG A 148 -5.05 -10.09 -2.74
C ARG A 148 -4.80 -8.64 -3.15
N PHE A 149 -5.00 -8.30 -4.42
CA PHE A 149 -4.74 -6.97 -4.95
C PHE A 149 -5.97 -6.43 -5.65
N ALA A 150 -6.22 -5.12 -5.52
CA ALA A 150 -7.31 -4.45 -6.19
C ALA A 150 -6.93 -3.03 -6.59
N ILE A 151 -7.42 -2.58 -7.74
CA ILE A 151 -7.36 -1.19 -8.21
C ILE A 151 -8.67 -0.82 -8.90
N THR A 152 -8.87 0.46 -9.14
CA THR A 152 -9.93 0.96 -10.01
C THR A 152 -9.31 1.43 -11.30
N LEU A 153 -9.81 0.93 -12.43
CA LEU A 153 -9.29 1.28 -13.75
C LEU A 153 -10.46 1.38 -14.74
N ALA A 154 -10.55 2.51 -15.45
CA ALA A 154 -11.57 2.76 -16.47
C ALA A 154 -13.02 2.46 -16.00
N SER A 155 -13.35 2.81 -14.75
CA SER A 155 -14.66 2.54 -14.11
C SER A 155 -14.95 1.06 -13.81
N HIS A 156 -13.94 0.20 -13.84
CA HIS A 156 -14.02 -1.18 -13.37
C HIS A 156 -13.31 -1.32 -12.02
N VAL A 157 -13.82 -2.22 -11.17
CA VAL A 157 -13.01 -2.81 -10.09
C VAL A 157 -12.18 -3.90 -10.74
N VAL A 158 -10.85 -3.78 -10.65
CA VAL A 158 -9.92 -4.79 -11.15
C VAL A 158 -9.26 -5.46 -9.97
N THR A 159 -9.31 -6.78 -9.92
CA THR A 159 -8.70 -7.62 -8.89
C THR A 159 -7.65 -8.54 -9.51
N ALA A 160 -6.67 -8.94 -8.72
CA ALA A 160 -5.68 -9.93 -9.13
C ALA A 160 -5.33 -10.86 -7.98
N TYR A 161 -4.77 -12.01 -8.37
CA TYR A 161 -4.45 -13.10 -7.46
C TYR A 161 -5.71 -13.56 -6.73
N THR A 162 -6.64 -14.11 -7.50
CA THR A 162 -7.97 -14.46 -6.99
C THR A 162 -8.00 -15.87 -6.42
N THR A 163 -8.91 -16.10 -5.48
CA THR A 163 -9.25 -17.43 -4.99
C THR A 163 -10.74 -17.65 -5.28
N GLU A 164 -11.06 -18.62 -6.13
CA GLU A 164 -12.39 -18.83 -6.70
C GLU A 164 -12.77 -20.32 -6.68
N PRO A 165 -14.01 -20.70 -6.26
CA PRO A 165 -14.96 -19.88 -5.50
C PRO A 165 -14.37 -19.41 -4.16
N ALA A 166 -15.12 -18.57 -3.43
CA ALA A 166 -14.69 -17.98 -2.16
C ALA A 166 -14.02 -19.01 -1.22
N PRO A 167 -12.96 -18.61 -0.49
CA PRO A 167 -12.27 -19.48 0.45
C PRO A 167 -13.24 -20.14 1.44
N GLY A 168 -13.01 -21.42 1.76
CA GLY A 168 -13.88 -22.20 2.65
C GLY A 168 -14.95 -23.04 1.94
N THR A 169 -14.97 -23.04 0.61
CA THR A 169 -15.74 -23.98 -0.22
C THR A 169 -14.85 -25.13 -0.71
N ASP A 170 -15.40 -26.35 -0.82
CA ASP A 170 -14.62 -27.58 -1.11
C ASP A 170 -13.89 -27.55 -2.47
N THR A 171 -14.25 -26.65 -3.38
CA THR A 171 -13.67 -26.51 -4.72
C THR A 171 -12.85 -25.23 -4.89
N SER A 172 -12.54 -24.53 -3.80
CA SER A 172 -11.83 -23.25 -3.84
C SER A 172 -10.40 -23.42 -4.36
N GLN A 173 -10.08 -22.77 -5.48
CA GLN A 173 -8.77 -22.81 -6.11
C GLN A 173 -8.17 -21.40 -6.20
N GLN A 174 -6.85 -21.31 -6.02
CA GLN A 174 -6.09 -20.08 -6.17
C GLN A 174 -5.58 -19.90 -7.60
N PHE A 175 -5.77 -18.69 -8.14
CA PHE A 175 -5.36 -18.29 -9.48
C PHE A 175 -4.35 -17.13 -9.39
N PRO A 176 -3.05 -17.41 -9.14
CA PRO A 176 -2.03 -16.39 -8.88
C PRO A 176 -1.68 -15.51 -10.09
N ARG A 177 -2.06 -15.93 -11.30
CA ARG A 177 -1.82 -15.23 -12.58
C ARG A 177 -3.08 -14.61 -13.18
N ARG A 178 -4.21 -14.72 -12.49
CA ARG A 178 -5.49 -14.19 -12.96
C ARG A 178 -5.63 -12.72 -12.59
N VAL A 179 -6.02 -11.93 -13.59
CA VAL A 179 -6.60 -10.60 -13.41
C VAL A 179 -8.07 -10.68 -13.77
N ARG A 180 -8.93 -10.10 -12.94
CA ARG A 180 -10.38 -10.08 -13.14
C ARG A 180 -10.91 -8.67 -13.02
N TRP A 181 -12.01 -8.39 -13.71
CA TRP A 181 -12.67 -7.09 -13.62
C TRP A 181 -14.20 -7.20 -13.58
N SER A 182 -14.83 -6.29 -12.84
CA SER A 182 -16.28 -6.10 -12.80
C SER A 182 -16.79 -5.54 -14.14
N ALA A 183 -18.10 -5.42 -14.32
CA ALA A 183 -18.70 -4.64 -15.38
C ALA A 183 -18.40 -3.13 -15.18
N SER A 184 -18.35 -2.40 -16.30
CA SER A 184 -18.04 -0.96 -16.31
C SER A 184 -19.13 -0.18 -15.58
N GLY A 185 -18.74 0.58 -14.56
CA GLY A 185 -19.65 1.41 -13.77
C GLY A 185 -20.58 0.63 -12.82
N LEU A 186 -20.52 -0.71 -12.85
CA LEU A 186 -21.28 -1.61 -12.00
C LEU A 186 -20.29 -2.51 -11.24
N PRO A 187 -19.71 -2.02 -10.13
CA PRO A 187 -18.63 -2.71 -9.41
C PRO A 187 -19.06 -4.02 -8.72
N ASP A 188 -20.37 -4.21 -8.56
CA ASP A 188 -20.98 -5.39 -7.94
C ASP A 188 -21.43 -6.45 -8.97
N ASP A 189 -21.22 -6.19 -10.27
CA ASP A 189 -21.60 -7.09 -11.36
C ASP A 189 -20.33 -7.66 -12.03
N TRP A 190 -20.11 -8.96 -11.89
CA TRP A 190 -18.96 -9.71 -12.39
C TRP A 190 -19.36 -10.72 -13.48
N THR A 191 -20.65 -10.75 -13.86
CA THR A 191 -21.20 -11.60 -14.92
C THR A 191 -21.76 -10.82 -16.10
N GLY A 192 -21.85 -9.49 -15.99
CA GLY A 192 -22.33 -8.59 -17.02
C GLY A 192 -21.45 -8.51 -18.27
N PHE A 193 -21.98 -7.88 -19.33
CA PHE A 193 -21.38 -7.86 -20.67
C PHE A 193 -19.91 -7.37 -20.74
N SER A 194 -19.52 -6.48 -19.84
CA SER A 194 -18.17 -5.89 -19.81
C SER A 194 -17.30 -6.40 -18.66
N SER A 195 -17.77 -7.40 -17.91
CA SER A 195 -16.94 -8.10 -16.94
C SER A 195 -16.11 -9.18 -17.64
N GLY A 196 -15.08 -9.68 -16.95
CA GLY A 196 -14.24 -10.71 -17.51
C GLY A 196 -13.01 -11.00 -16.67
N PHE A 197 -12.20 -11.92 -17.16
CA PHE A 197 -10.89 -12.23 -16.61
C PHE A 197 -9.89 -12.46 -17.73
N ASN A 198 -8.62 -12.35 -17.40
CA ASN A 198 -7.52 -12.78 -18.23
C ASN A 198 -6.50 -13.50 -17.37
N ASP A 199 -6.12 -14.70 -17.79
CA ASP A 199 -5.04 -15.46 -17.18
C ASP A 199 -3.75 -15.16 -17.93
N LEU A 200 -2.74 -14.67 -17.20
CA LEU A 200 -1.44 -14.36 -17.79
C LEU A 200 -0.60 -15.64 -17.92
N GLU A 201 -1.03 -16.57 -18.78
CA GLU A 201 -0.35 -17.87 -18.95
C GLU A 201 0.97 -17.77 -19.73
N GLU A 202 1.16 -16.69 -20.47
CA GLU A 202 2.41 -16.42 -21.22
C GLU A 202 3.60 -16.10 -20.30
N VAL A 203 3.34 -15.83 -19.01
CA VAL A 203 4.38 -15.48 -18.04
C VAL A 203 4.50 -16.54 -16.94
N PRO A 204 5.73 -16.90 -16.52
CA PRO A 204 5.94 -17.99 -15.58
C PRO A 204 5.73 -17.59 -14.11
N ASP A 205 5.78 -16.30 -13.79
CA ASP A 205 5.74 -15.77 -12.43
C ASP A 205 4.33 -15.35 -11.98
N GLU A 206 4.16 -15.14 -10.67
CA GLU A 206 2.89 -14.74 -10.06
C GLU A 206 2.72 -13.23 -10.00
N ILE A 207 1.46 -12.78 -9.93
CA ILE A 207 1.14 -11.36 -9.73
C ILE A 207 1.44 -10.99 -8.27
N THR A 208 2.20 -9.93 -8.06
CA THR A 208 2.61 -9.45 -6.74
C THR A 208 2.07 -8.05 -6.44
N GLY A 209 1.35 -7.41 -7.37
CA GLY A 209 0.70 -6.13 -7.11
C GLY A 209 -0.04 -5.56 -8.30
N LEU A 210 -0.90 -4.59 -8.03
CA LEU A 210 -1.62 -3.80 -9.03
C LEU A 210 -1.46 -2.31 -8.72
N ALA A 211 -1.26 -1.50 -9.76
CA ALA A 211 -1.31 -0.05 -9.67
C ALA A 211 -2.09 0.52 -10.85
N ALA A 212 -2.90 1.56 -10.62
CA ALA A 212 -3.44 2.39 -11.69
C ALA A 212 -2.58 3.66 -11.76
N LEU A 213 -1.90 3.90 -12.89
CA LEU A 213 -1.11 5.11 -13.13
C LEU A 213 -1.65 5.78 -14.39
N GLY A 214 -2.13 7.02 -14.25
CA GLY A 214 -2.86 7.73 -15.29
C GLY A 214 -4.09 6.94 -15.76
N ARG A 215 -4.09 6.56 -17.05
CA ARG A 215 -5.17 5.78 -17.66
C ARG A 215 -4.88 4.28 -17.73
N ASN A 216 -3.68 3.84 -17.36
CA ASN A 216 -3.25 2.45 -17.57
C ASN A 216 -3.13 1.73 -16.22
N GLY A 217 -3.47 0.44 -16.24
CA GLY A 217 -3.13 -0.47 -15.16
C GLY A 217 -1.72 -0.99 -15.33
N PHE A 218 -1.01 -1.17 -14.23
CA PHE A 218 0.28 -1.83 -14.16
C PHE A 218 0.14 -3.02 -13.23
N ILE A 219 0.36 -4.20 -13.77
CA ILE A 219 0.33 -5.48 -13.08
C ILE A 219 1.78 -5.83 -12.79
N PHE A 220 2.14 -5.75 -11.51
CA PHE A 220 3.46 -6.13 -11.03
C PHE A 220 3.49 -7.63 -10.81
N ARG A 221 4.55 -8.26 -11.30
CA ARG A 221 4.86 -9.67 -11.08
C ARG A 221 6.21 -9.79 -10.41
N THR A 222 6.57 -10.97 -9.92
CA THR A 222 7.86 -11.19 -9.24
C THR A 222 9.06 -10.73 -10.07
N ASN A 223 9.07 -11.04 -11.37
CA ASN A 223 10.19 -10.80 -12.29
C ASN A 223 9.81 -9.91 -13.48
N GLY A 224 8.64 -9.26 -13.47
CA GLY A 224 8.25 -8.40 -14.57
C GLY A 224 7.07 -7.49 -14.27
N ILE A 225 6.72 -6.70 -15.29
CA ILE A 225 5.57 -5.79 -15.26
C ILE A 225 4.76 -6.04 -16.55
N THR A 226 3.45 -6.11 -16.40
CA THR A 226 2.49 -6.18 -17.50
C THR A 226 1.62 -4.94 -17.46
N VAL A 227 1.43 -4.28 -18.59
CA VAL A 227 0.59 -3.10 -18.70
C VAL A 227 -0.79 -3.51 -19.21
N MET A 228 -1.82 -2.96 -18.57
CA MET A 228 -3.23 -3.16 -18.87
C MET A 228 -3.80 -1.86 -19.45
N TYR A 229 -4.02 -1.85 -20.76
CA TYR A 229 -4.53 -0.70 -21.51
C TYR A 229 -6.04 -0.79 -21.67
N PRO A 230 -6.82 0.23 -21.25
CA PRO A 230 -8.23 0.32 -21.60
C PRO A 230 -8.40 0.52 -23.11
N THR A 231 -9.23 -0.31 -23.75
CA THR A 231 -9.47 -0.28 -25.21
C THR A 231 -10.64 0.63 -25.59
N GLY A 232 -11.56 0.87 -24.64
CA GLY A 232 -12.85 1.52 -24.90
C GLY A 232 -13.91 0.61 -25.56
N ILE A 233 -13.62 -0.68 -25.75
CA ILE A 233 -14.54 -1.66 -26.35
C ILE A 233 -15.17 -2.49 -25.24
N GLY A 234 -16.50 -2.40 -25.07
CA GLY A 234 -17.19 -3.07 -23.95
C GLY A 234 -16.97 -4.58 -23.85
N ALA A 235 -16.88 -5.29 -24.99
CA ALA A 235 -16.68 -6.75 -25.01
C ALA A 235 -15.23 -7.17 -24.68
N ILE A 236 -14.25 -6.30 -24.92
CA ILE A 236 -12.82 -6.56 -24.64
C ILE A 236 -12.25 -5.27 -24.05
N PRO A 237 -12.61 -4.92 -22.80
CA PRO A 237 -12.33 -3.60 -22.23
C PRO A 237 -10.84 -3.35 -22.02
N PHE A 238 -10.02 -4.40 -21.95
CA PHE A 238 -8.59 -4.31 -21.66
C PHE A 238 -7.75 -5.11 -22.64
N ARG A 239 -6.59 -4.54 -22.99
CA ARG A 239 -5.51 -5.20 -23.71
C ARG A 239 -4.30 -5.29 -22.79
N PHE A 240 -3.63 -6.44 -22.78
CA PHE A 240 -2.46 -6.68 -21.96
C PHE A 240 -1.20 -6.68 -22.85
N GLU A 241 -0.17 -5.96 -22.42
CA GLU A 241 1.15 -5.99 -23.07
C GLU A 241 2.23 -6.13 -22.00
N HIS A 242 3.16 -7.05 -22.19
CA HIS A 242 4.21 -7.26 -21.19
C HIS A 242 5.41 -6.35 -21.48
N PHE A 243 5.84 -5.61 -20.45
CA PHE A 243 7.00 -4.75 -20.52
C PHE A 243 8.32 -5.56 -20.42
N SER A 244 8.30 -6.69 -19.71
CA SER A 244 9.43 -7.62 -19.58
C SER A 244 8.94 -9.06 -19.46
N TYR A 245 9.43 -9.95 -20.32
CA TYR A 245 9.11 -11.39 -20.30
C TYR A 245 10.20 -12.25 -19.64
N SER A 246 11.36 -11.68 -19.34
CA SER A 246 12.51 -12.46 -18.86
C SER A 246 12.30 -12.96 -17.44
N ASP A 247 12.76 -14.19 -17.16
CA ASP A 247 12.87 -14.78 -15.81
C ASP A 247 13.74 -13.94 -14.85
N ARG A 248 14.50 -12.98 -15.39
CA ARG A 248 15.36 -12.04 -14.64
C ARG A 248 15.03 -10.58 -14.93
N GLY A 249 13.76 -10.28 -15.19
CA GLY A 249 13.32 -8.91 -15.39
C GLY A 249 13.21 -8.11 -14.10
N VAL A 250 12.82 -6.84 -14.25
CA VAL A 250 12.52 -5.94 -13.14
C VAL A 250 11.06 -6.12 -12.77
N GLY A 251 10.81 -6.75 -11.63
CA GLY A 251 9.48 -6.97 -11.04
C GLY A 251 9.42 -6.51 -9.59
N ASN A 252 8.29 -6.77 -8.94
CA ASN A 252 8.09 -6.52 -7.52
C ASN A 252 8.27 -7.83 -6.74
N VAL A 253 9.42 -7.97 -6.08
CA VAL A 253 9.78 -9.19 -5.33
C VAL A 253 9.04 -9.25 -3.99
N HIS A 254 8.76 -8.10 -3.39
CA HIS A 254 8.02 -8.01 -2.14
C HIS A 254 6.63 -7.44 -2.40
N PRO A 255 5.57 -8.27 -2.42
CA PRO A 255 4.26 -7.87 -2.91
C PRO A 255 3.74 -6.56 -2.31
N TYR A 256 3.82 -6.45 -0.99
CA TYR A 256 3.30 -5.28 -0.26
C TYR A 256 4.27 -4.11 -0.18
N SER A 257 5.46 -4.20 -0.79
CA SER A 257 6.36 -3.06 -0.95
C SER A 257 5.85 -2.04 -1.98
N LEU A 258 4.93 -2.47 -2.86
CA LEU A 258 4.31 -1.61 -3.86
C LEU A 258 3.45 -0.54 -3.17
N ALA A 259 3.78 0.72 -3.42
CA ALA A 259 3.00 1.86 -2.99
C ALA A 259 2.70 2.79 -4.16
N VAL A 260 1.50 3.36 -4.19
CA VAL A 260 1.01 4.20 -5.29
C VAL A 260 0.52 5.54 -4.75
N TYR A 261 0.89 6.63 -5.41
CA TYR A 261 0.39 7.97 -5.13
C TYR A 261 0.36 8.80 -6.42
N GLY A 262 -0.85 9.16 -6.89
CA GLY A 262 -1.00 9.79 -8.21
C GLY A 262 -0.41 8.89 -9.31
N ASP A 263 0.43 9.47 -10.17
CA ASP A 263 1.10 8.77 -11.28
C ASP A 263 2.49 8.23 -10.90
N LEU A 264 2.71 7.94 -9.62
CA LEU A 264 3.93 7.39 -9.08
C LEU A 264 3.64 6.04 -8.40
N ALA A 265 4.30 4.98 -8.85
CA ALA A 265 4.38 3.71 -8.14
C ALA A 265 5.82 3.46 -7.67
N VAL A 266 6.01 2.95 -6.46
CA VAL A 266 7.33 2.62 -5.90
C VAL A 266 7.30 1.19 -5.41
N PHE A 267 8.32 0.41 -5.73
CA PHE A 267 8.38 -1.00 -5.40
C PHE A 267 9.82 -1.49 -5.28
N VAL A 268 10.00 -2.62 -4.60
CA VAL A 268 11.30 -3.27 -4.42
C VAL A 268 11.45 -4.42 -5.41
N ALA A 269 12.46 -4.31 -6.29
CA ALA A 269 12.84 -5.37 -7.20
C ALA A 269 14.03 -6.18 -6.63
N ASN A 270 14.41 -7.25 -7.33
CA ASN A 270 15.52 -8.10 -6.91
C ASN A 270 16.87 -7.37 -6.93
N ASP A 271 17.04 -6.40 -7.83
CA ASP A 271 18.31 -5.71 -8.00
C ASP A 271 18.34 -4.31 -7.38
N ASP A 272 17.25 -3.57 -7.34
CA ASP A 272 17.20 -2.20 -6.79
C ASP A 272 15.79 -1.85 -6.31
N ILE A 273 15.62 -0.66 -5.74
CA ILE A 273 14.30 -0.08 -5.47
C ILE A 273 14.00 0.88 -6.60
N TYR A 274 12.82 0.76 -7.20
CA TYR A 274 12.42 1.54 -8.35
C TYR A 274 11.20 2.38 -8.00
N TYR A 275 11.12 3.56 -8.62
CA TYR A 275 9.82 4.14 -8.90
C TYR A 275 9.54 4.14 -10.39
N LEU A 276 8.25 3.99 -10.72
CA LEU A 276 7.68 4.02 -12.05
C LEU A 276 6.82 5.28 -12.17
N THR A 277 7.13 6.11 -13.16
CA THR A 277 6.31 7.27 -13.53
C THR A 277 6.29 7.43 -15.04
N GLY A 278 5.12 7.63 -15.64
CA GLY A 278 4.98 7.79 -17.09
C GLY A 278 5.61 6.66 -17.93
N GLY A 279 5.65 5.43 -17.40
CA GLY A 279 6.28 4.29 -18.07
C GLY A 279 7.80 4.22 -17.96
N THR A 280 8.45 5.14 -17.25
CA THR A 280 9.90 5.14 -17.01
C THR A 280 10.22 4.59 -15.62
N LEU A 281 11.15 3.63 -15.56
CA LEU A 281 11.70 3.08 -14.32
C LEU A 281 12.94 3.85 -13.90
N VAL A 282 12.97 4.33 -12.65
CA VAL A 282 14.10 5.05 -12.07
C VAL A 282 14.54 4.37 -10.78
N ARG A 283 15.84 4.08 -10.67
CA ARG A 283 16.46 3.49 -9.48
C ARG A 283 16.63 4.54 -8.38
N ILE A 284 16.28 4.17 -7.16
CA ILE A 284 16.36 5.08 -6.00
C ILE A 284 17.17 4.55 -4.83
N ALA A 285 17.57 3.27 -4.75
CA ALA A 285 18.26 2.79 -3.55
C ALA A 285 19.64 3.45 -3.36
N GLY A 286 20.34 3.80 -4.45
CA GLY A 286 21.60 4.55 -4.44
C GLY A 286 22.66 3.91 -3.53
N ASN A 287 23.36 4.73 -2.73
CA ASN A 287 24.40 4.26 -1.80
C ASN A 287 23.83 3.44 -0.62
N SER A 288 22.55 3.59 -0.31
CA SER A 288 21.90 2.89 0.81
C SER A 288 21.49 1.46 0.45
N LYS A 289 21.53 1.10 -0.84
CA LYS A 289 21.18 -0.23 -1.37
C LYS A 289 21.69 -1.39 -0.52
N LYS A 290 23.00 -1.46 -0.26
CA LYS A 290 23.59 -2.59 0.48
C LYS A 290 22.98 -2.75 1.88
N LYS A 291 22.69 -1.64 2.57
CA LYS A 291 22.10 -1.67 3.91
C LYS A 291 20.63 -2.04 3.88
N ILE A 292 19.87 -1.48 2.92
CA ILE A 292 18.45 -1.79 2.76
C ILE A 292 18.25 -3.27 2.45
N PHE A 293 18.98 -3.80 1.47
CA PHE A 293 18.87 -5.22 1.09
C PHE A 293 19.35 -6.16 2.20
N ALA A 294 20.37 -5.79 2.99
CA ALA A 294 20.77 -6.56 4.16
C ALA A 294 19.67 -6.64 5.25
N ASP A 295 18.87 -5.57 5.41
CA ASP A 295 17.70 -5.58 6.30
C ASP A 295 16.54 -6.39 5.69
N LEU A 296 16.35 -6.34 4.36
CA LEU A 296 15.29 -7.08 3.63
C LEU A 296 15.53 -8.60 3.62
N ASP A 297 16.76 -9.06 3.40
CA ASP A 297 17.14 -10.48 3.37
C ASP A 297 16.85 -11.21 4.70
N GLN A 298 16.71 -10.45 5.79
CA GLN A 298 16.44 -10.97 7.13
C GLN A 298 14.96 -10.94 7.50
N ALA A 299 14.09 -10.49 6.60
CA ALA A 299 12.65 -10.38 6.81
C ALA A 299 11.87 -11.43 6.00
N SER A 300 10.71 -11.82 6.50
CA SER A 300 9.76 -12.63 5.74
C SER A 300 9.08 -11.76 4.68
N GLY A 301 9.11 -12.20 3.42
CA GLY A 301 8.77 -11.39 2.23
C GLY A 301 7.41 -10.69 2.29
N ASP A 302 6.38 -11.37 2.81
CA ASP A 302 5.01 -10.85 2.86
C ASP A 302 4.78 -9.81 3.98
N GLN A 303 5.77 -9.60 4.85
CA GLN A 303 5.68 -8.63 5.95
C GLN A 303 6.27 -7.27 5.57
N ILE A 304 7.01 -7.18 4.47
CA ILE A 304 7.62 -5.93 4.01
C ILE A 304 6.55 -5.07 3.37
N VAL A 305 6.33 -3.86 3.89
CA VAL A 305 5.26 -2.97 3.44
C VAL A 305 5.80 -1.61 3.05
N GLY A 306 5.41 -1.16 1.85
CA GLY A 306 5.70 0.16 1.32
C GLY A 306 4.49 1.08 1.43
N PHE A 307 4.71 2.37 1.67
CA PHE A 307 3.68 3.39 1.58
C PHE A 307 4.28 4.73 1.17
N ILE A 308 3.47 5.56 0.49
CA ILE A 308 3.85 6.91 0.11
C ILE A 308 3.07 7.89 0.96
N ILE A 309 3.78 8.78 1.65
CA ILE A 309 3.19 9.87 2.38
C ILE A 309 3.44 11.17 1.62
N PRO A 310 2.40 11.83 1.10
CA PRO A 310 2.56 13.08 0.37
C PRO A 310 2.85 14.27 1.30
N LYS A 311 2.25 14.28 2.50
CA LYS A 311 2.41 15.31 3.52
C LYS A 311 2.21 14.72 4.92
N MET A 312 3.00 15.14 5.90
CA MET A 312 2.84 14.72 7.31
C MET A 312 2.36 15.88 8.20
N GLY A 313 1.17 16.42 7.92
CA GLY A 313 0.62 17.54 8.70
C GLY A 313 1.38 18.87 8.53
N ALA A 314 1.06 19.84 9.39
CA ALA A 314 1.55 21.21 9.25
C ALA A 314 3.09 21.31 9.42
N GLY A 315 3.79 21.79 8.38
CA GLY A 315 5.24 21.96 8.37
C GLY A 315 6.04 20.80 7.77
N PHE A 316 5.36 19.71 7.36
CA PHE A 316 5.94 18.55 6.70
C PHE A 316 5.35 18.37 5.30
N ASP A 317 5.65 19.34 4.43
CA ASP A 317 5.25 19.32 3.02
C ASP A 317 6.32 18.64 2.17
N PHE A 318 6.57 17.35 2.38
CA PHE A 318 7.45 16.59 1.49
C PHE A 318 6.91 15.19 1.22
N LEU A 319 6.99 14.82 -0.06
CA LEU A 319 6.71 13.48 -0.51
C LEU A 319 7.80 12.54 0.02
N SER A 320 7.40 11.43 0.61
CA SER A 320 8.31 10.40 1.09
C SER A 320 7.76 9.01 0.84
N TYR A 321 8.65 8.08 0.50
CA TYR A 321 8.33 6.65 0.45
C TYR A 321 8.92 5.96 1.67
N TRP A 322 8.12 5.16 2.34
CA TRP A 322 8.46 4.48 3.58
C TRP A 322 8.38 2.99 3.35
N LEU A 323 9.47 2.28 3.62
CA LEU A 323 9.59 0.83 3.50
C LEU A 323 9.79 0.26 4.90
N SER A 324 8.72 -0.29 5.47
CA SER A 324 8.73 -0.88 6.81
C SER A 324 9.01 -2.37 6.77
N ILE A 325 9.89 -2.81 7.67
CA ILE A 325 10.35 -4.18 7.84
C ILE A 325 10.04 -4.60 9.29
N PRO A 326 8.83 -5.15 9.57
CA PRO A 326 8.36 -5.41 10.92
C PRO A 326 9.25 -6.32 11.75
N GLY A 327 9.86 -7.36 11.16
CA GLY A 327 10.74 -8.29 11.90
C GLY A 327 12.02 -7.67 12.46
N LYS A 328 12.38 -6.45 12.03
CA LYS A 328 13.55 -5.71 12.50
C LYS A 328 13.20 -4.43 13.24
N ASP A 329 11.92 -4.06 13.31
CA ASP A 329 11.50 -2.75 13.80
C ASP A 329 12.22 -1.61 13.05
N VAL A 330 12.46 -1.78 11.75
CA VAL A 330 13.15 -0.82 10.90
C VAL A 330 12.20 -0.30 9.83
N THR A 331 12.29 0.99 9.56
CA THR A 331 11.63 1.65 8.44
C THR A 331 12.62 2.52 7.70
N TRP A 332 12.78 2.27 6.41
CA TRP A 332 13.59 3.07 5.52
C TRP A 332 12.72 4.15 4.88
N VAL A 333 13.12 5.42 5.01
CA VAL A 333 12.39 6.57 4.49
C VAL A 333 13.19 7.21 3.36
N TYR A 334 12.63 7.21 2.17
CA TYR A 334 13.17 7.91 1.01
C TYR A 334 12.55 9.30 0.91
N HIS A 335 13.40 10.32 0.85
CA HIS A 335 12.99 11.71 0.65
C HIS A 335 13.16 12.09 -0.82
N TYR A 336 12.06 12.45 -1.48
CA TYR A 336 12.10 12.78 -2.91
C TYR A 336 12.87 14.07 -3.21
N ASP A 337 12.80 15.07 -2.32
CA ASP A 337 13.50 16.35 -2.51
C ASP A 337 15.03 16.19 -2.47
N GLU A 338 15.52 15.34 -1.56
CA GLU A 338 16.95 15.17 -1.28
C GLU A 338 17.56 13.96 -1.99
N LYS A 339 16.71 13.08 -2.56
CA LYS A 339 17.10 11.81 -3.17
C LYS A 339 17.97 10.96 -2.23
N SER A 340 17.63 10.99 -0.95
CA SER A 340 18.36 10.35 0.13
C SER A 340 17.47 9.40 0.92
N TRP A 341 18.09 8.40 1.54
CA TRP A 341 17.43 7.45 2.42
C TRP A 341 17.86 7.68 3.86
N VAL A 342 16.89 7.65 4.77
CA VAL A 342 17.09 7.66 6.21
C VAL A 342 16.56 6.36 6.79
N ARG A 343 17.30 5.77 7.75
CA ARG A 343 16.89 4.57 8.46
C ARG A 343 16.30 4.96 9.80
N VAL A 344 15.06 4.58 10.05
CA VAL A 344 14.35 4.84 11.31
C VAL A 344 14.09 3.52 12.02
N THR A 345 14.37 3.46 13.31
CA THR A 345 13.92 2.36 14.17
C THR A 345 12.56 2.69 14.78
N SER A 346 11.58 1.80 14.61
CA SER A 346 10.25 1.90 15.20
C SER A 346 9.91 0.59 15.91
N ALA A 347 10.07 0.57 17.23
CA ALA A 347 9.79 -0.59 18.10
C ALA A 347 8.31 -1.03 18.12
N ALA A 348 7.41 -0.29 17.46
CA ALA A 348 5.97 -0.54 17.46
C ALA A 348 5.42 -0.91 16.06
N GLY A 349 6.29 -1.07 15.06
CA GLY A 349 5.91 -1.47 13.71
C GLY A 349 5.05 -0.46 12.93
N ARG A 350 4.62 -0.89 11.74
CA ARG A 350 3.99 -0.13 10.64
C ARG A 350 2.83 0.82 11.02
N LEU A 351 1.95 0.47 11.97
CA LEU A 351 0.60 1.07 12.06
C LEU A 351 0.31 1.89 13.33
N THR A 352 1.19 1.87 14.31
CA THR A 352 1.21 2.88 15.38
C THR A 352 1.91 4.16 14.93
N PHE A 353 2.66 4.12 13.81
CA PHE A 353 3.51 5.22 13.37
C PHE A 353 2.87 6.17 12.36
N CYS A 354 2.13 5.71 11.33
CA CYS A 354 1.79 6.61 10.21
C CYS A 354 0.45 6.32 9.54
N ASN A 355 -0.66 6.71 10.17
CA ASN A 355 -1.79 7.12 9.36
C ASN A 355 -2.40 8.42 9.90
N THR A 356 -2.30 9.47 9.10
CA THR A 356 -3.02 10.73 9.26
C THR A 356 -4.51 10.45 9.03
N VAL A 357 -5.28 10.52 10.11
CA VAL A 357 -6.74 10.58 10.02
C VAL A 357 -7.12 12.03 9.76
N THR A 358 -7.82 12.28 8.66
CA THR A 358 -8.55 13.52 8.47
C THR A 358 -9.85 13.38 9.26
N VAL A 359 -9.85 13.86 10.50
CA VAL A 359 -11.11 14.08 11.24
C VAL A 359 -11.57 15.48 10.82
N SER A 360 -12.72 15.58 10.15
CA SER A 360 -13.39 16.86 9.93
C SER A 360 -14.03 17.36 11.23
#